data_AF-A0AAD5PJV9-F1
#
_entry.id   AF-A0AAD5PJV9-F1
#
_cell.length_a   1.000
_cell.length_b   1.000
_cell.length_c   1.000
_cell.angle_alpha   90.00
_cell.angle_beta   90.00
_cell.angle_gamma   90.00
#
_symmetry.space_group_name_H-M   'P 1'
#
loop_
_entity.id
_entity.type
_entity.pdbx_description
1 polymer ?
#
loop_
_entity_poly.entity_id
_entity_poly.type
_entity_poly.pdbx_seq_one_letter_code
_entity_poly.pdbx_strand_id
1 'polypeptide(L)'
;MSKEAAEKRGGRPIRVPGLKNKDLIGIPWMLAMALRNDGWYLRSDIIWSKNSCMPESVKDRCTRSHEYVFMLSKQPQYYYDAKAIREPNADPLRTNYVSGSRSNGINKDRNDNDMADRMKEYVPDGRNKRSVWTVNPKPYKGSHFAVWPVELIEPMILAGSKVGDTVLDPFMGSGTSAYAALIHGGSIWDVN
;
A
#
# COMPACT_ATOMS: atom_id res chain seq x y z
N MET A 1 -41.39 7.15 22.34
CA MET A 1 -41.02 5.73 22.19
C MET A 1 -40.03 5.39 23.30
N SER A 2 -40.41 4.51 24.22
CA SER A 2 -39.66 4.19 25.43
C SER A 2 -38.36 3.44 25.14
N LYS A 3 -37.41 3.54 26.09
CA LYS A 3 -36.09 2.87 26.08
C LYS A 3 -36.16 1.33 25.95
N GLU A 4 -37.33 0.73 26.11
CA GLU A 4 -37.57 -0.72 26.01
C GLU A 4 -37.55 -1.30 24.59
N ALA A 5 -37.68 -0.48 23.54
CA ALA A 5 -37.71 -0.99 22.17
C ALA A 5 -36.32 -1.33 21.59
N ALA A 6 -35.23 -0.92 22.24
CA ALA A 6 -33.87 -1.11 21.73
C ALA A 6 -33.27 -2.49 22.06
N GLU A 7 -33.87 -3.26 22.98
CA GLU A 7 -33.26 -4.49 23.52
C GLU A 7 -33.56 -5.75 22.68
N LYS A 8 -34.48 -5.68 21.71
CA LYS A 8 -35.05 -6.87 21.05
C LYS A 8 -34.42 -7.31 19.72
N ARG A 9 -33.24 -6.82 19.32
CA ARG A 9 -32.63 -7.18 18.01
C ARG A 9 -31.20 -7.74 18.05
N GLY A 10 -30.57 -7.94 19.20
CA GLY A 10 -29.19 -8.40 19.29
C GLY A 10 -29.08 -9.80 19.87
N GLY A 11 -28.51 -10.76 19.13
CA GLY A 11 -28.02 -12.00 19.72
C GLY A 11 -27.08 -11.69 20.89
N ARG A 12 -27.05 -12.57 21.89
CA ARG A 12 -26.20 -12.41 23.09
C ARG A 12 -24.75 -12.20 22.65
N PRO A 13 -24.04 -11.16 23.11
CA PRO A 13 -22.67 -10.91 22.68
C PRO A 13 -21.80 -12.11 23.05
N ILE A 14 -21.03 -12.62 22.06
CA ILE A 14 -20.06 -13.69 22.28
C ILE A 14 -19.02 -13.18 23.26
N ARG A 15 -18.97 -13.78 24.46
CA ARG A 15 -17.96 -13.45 25.47
C ARG A 15 -16.72 -14.29 25.21
N VAL A 16 -15.69 -13.65 24.67
CA VAL A 16 -14.36 -14.26 24.56
C VAL A 16 -13.54 -13.80 25.77
N PRO A 17 -12.98 -14.71 26.59
CA PRO A 17 -12.13 -14.34 27.72
C PRO A 17 -10.98 -13.42 27.28
N GLY A 18 -10.74 -12.35 28.04
CA GLY A 18 -9.69 -11.37 27.73
C GLY A 18 -10.03 -10.34 26.65
N LEU A 19 -11.17 -10.44 25.96
CA LEU A 19 -11.61 -9.47 24.97
C LEU A 19 -12.83 -8.68 25.44
N LYS A 20 -12.75 -7.35 25.31
CA LYS A 20 -13.87 -6.45 25.56
C LYS A 20 -14.84 -6.49 24.37
N ASN A 21 -16.12 -6.32 24.64
CA ASN A 21 -17.10 -6.13 23.57
C ASN A 21 -16.76 -4.86 22.78
N LYS A 22 -16.92 -4.92 21.45
CA LYS A 22 -16.61 -3.83 20.50
C LYS A 22 -15.12 -3.45 20.41
N ASP A 23 -14.23 -4.26 20.98
CA ASP A 23 -12.79 -3.98 20.91
C ASP A 23 -12.25 -4.23 19.49
N LEU A 24 -11.43 -3.30 18.99
CA LEU A 24 -10.72 -3.50 17.73
C LEU A 24 -9.48 -4.34 18.03
N ILE A 25 -9.63 -5.65 17.89
CA ILE A 25 -8.57 -6.63 18.22
C ILE A 25 -7.30 -6.50 17.38
N GLY A 26 -7.36 -5.79 16.25
CA GLY A 26 -6.17 -5.49 15.46
C GLY A 26 -5.55 -6.69 14.75
N ILE A 27 -6.35 -7.68 14.31
CA ILE A 27 -5.87 -8.91 13.62
C ILE A 27 -4.72 -8.63 12.63
N PRO A 28 -4.80 -7.65 11.71
CA PRO A 28 -3.71 -7.42 10.77
C PRO A 28 -2.38 -7.09 11.45
N TRP A 29 -2.42 -6.23 12.48
CA TRP A 29 -1.24 -5.87 13.27
C TRP A 29 -0.78 -7.00 14.19
N MET A 30 -1.70 -7.82 14.72
CA MET A 30 -1.33 -9.03 15.46
C MET A 30 -0.53 -9.99 14.57
N LEU A 31 -0.95 -10.19 13.32
CA LEU A 31 -0.21 -11.01 12.35
C LEU A 31 1.16 -10.38 12.04
N ALA A 32 1.20 -9.08 11.74
CA ALA A 32 2.46 -8.39 11.43
C ALA A 32 3.47 -8.51 12.60
N MET A 33 3.01 -8.35 13.84
CA MET A 33 3.87 -8.49 15.02
C MET A 33 4.28 -9.94 15.28
N ALA A 34 3.38 -10.90 15.06
CA ALA A 34 3.73 -12.32 15.15
C ALA A 34 4.82 -12.71 14.14
N LEU A 35 4.70 -12.28 12.88
CA LEU A 35 5.71 -12.53 11.86
C LEU A 35 7.05 -11.84 12.17
N ARG A 36 7.03 -10.64 12.76
CA ARG A 36 8.25 -9.99 13.26
C ARG A 36 8.93 -10.79 14.36
N ASN A 37 8.14 -11.30 15.31
CA ASN A 37 8.67 -12.15 16.38
C ASN A 37 9.22 -13.48 15.83
N ASP A 38 8.69 -13.95 14.70
CA ASP A 38 9.19 -15.10 13.93
C ASP A 38 10.40 -14.77 13.02
N GLY A 39 10.99 -13.58 13.16
CA GLY A 39 12.23 -13.18 12.48
C GLY A 39 12.03 -12.52 11.11
N TRP A 40 10.80 -12.27 10.68
CA TRP A 40 10.56 -11.47 9.47
C TRP A 40 10.82 -9.98 9.75
N TYR A 41 11.27 -9.27 8.71
CA TYR A 41 11.47 -7.84 8.76
C TYR A 41 10.21 -7.14 8.25
N LEU A 42 9.44 -6.48 9.13
CA LEU A 42 8.38 -5.56 8.70
C LEU A 42 9.05 -4.29 8.15
N ARG A 43 8.85 -4.01 6.86
CA ARG A 43 9.53 -2.94 6.13
C ARG A 43 8.66 -1.71 5.91
N SER A 44 7.36 -1.91 5.77
CA SER A 44 6.40 -0.82 5.56
C SER A 44 4.99 -1.25 5.92
N ASP A 45 4.23 -0.32 6.49
CA ASP A 45 2.78 -0.37 6.66
C ASP A 45 2.13 0.61 5.67
N ILE A 46 1.73 0.09 4.51
CA ILE A 46 1.09 0.87 3.47
C ILE A 46 -0.40 0.99 3.79
N ILE A 47 -0.92 2.22 3.71
CA ILE A 47 -2.35 2.51 3.85
C ILE A 47 -2.99 2.50 2.47
N TRP A 48 -3.82 1.51 2.20
CA TRP A 48 -4.72 1.55 1.06
C TRP A 48 -5.96 2.37 1.41
N SER A 49 -6.00 3.61 0.92
CA SER A 49 -7.13 4.53 1.07
C SER A 49 -8.18 4.32 -0.02
N LYS A 50 -9.44 4.18 0.38
CA LYS A 50 -10.59 3.98 -0.52
C LYS A 50 -11.45 5.24 -0.50
N ASN A 51 -11.42 6.04 -1.57
CA ASN A 51 -12.23 7.27 -1.62
C ASN A 51 -13.73 6.95 -1.63
N SER A 52 -14.13 5.88 -2.32
CA SER A 52 -15.53 5.43 -2.39
C SER A 52 -15.76 4.22 -1.48
N CYS A 53 -15.71 4.44 -0.16
CA CYS A 53 -15.99 3.39 0.82
C CYS A 53 -17.49 3.17 1.01
N MET A 54 -17.90 1.90 1.12
CA MET A 54 -19.30 1.55 1.41
C MET A 54 -19.64 1.96 2.86
N PRO A 55 -20.82 2.55 3.11
CA PRO A 55 -21.27 2.82 4.47
C PRO A 55 -21.38 1.54 5.30
N GLU A 56 -21.02 1.63 6.58
CA GLU A 56 -21.17 0.54 7.53
C GLU A 56 -22.41 0.73 8.41
N SER A 57 -23.03 -0.37 8.84
CA SER A 57 -24.21 -0.33 9.74
C SER A 57 -23.86 0.05 11.18
N VAL A 58 -22.56 0.12 11.51
CA VAL A 58 -22.03 0.50 12.82
C VAL A 58 -22.10 2.02 12.97
N LYS A 59 -22.69 2.51 14.07
CA LYS A 59 -23.01 3.94 14.27
C LYS A 59 -22.15 4.66 15.30
N ASP A 60 -21.30 3.94 16.02
CA ASP A 60 -20.54 4.43 17.17
C ASP A 60 -19.01 4.46 16.92
N ARG A 61 -18.61 4.49 15.65
CA ARG A 61 -17.23 4.75 15.21
C ARG A 61 -17.22 5.29 13.78
N CYS A 62 -16.06 5.76 13.32
CA CYS A 62 -15.85 6.10 11.92
C CYS A 62 -16.03 4.87 11.01
N THR A 63 -16.57 5.11 9.82
CA THR A 63 -16.55 4.15 8.71
C THR A 63 -15.10 3.83 8.35
N ARG A 64 -14.78 2.55 8.16
CA ARG A 64 -13.44 2.14 7.75
C ARG A 64 -13.26 2.44 6.26
N SER A 65 -12.49 3.47 5.97
CA SER A 65 -12.16 3.91 4.61
C SER A 65 -10.80 3.44 4.12
N HIS A 66 -10.06 2.64 4.91
CA HIS A 66 -8.76 2.14 4.52
C HIS A 66 -8.51 0.70 4.96
N GLU A 67 -7.51 0.09 4.34
CA GLU A 67 -6.95 -1.20 4.72
C GLU A 67 -5.42 -1.11 4.78
N TYR A 68 -4.80 -2.05 5.50
CA TYR A 68 -3.35 -2.15 5.60
C TYR A 68 -2.81 -3.13 4.55
N VAL A 69 -1.71 -2.74 3.91
CA VAL A 69 -0.83 -3.64 3.14
C VAL A 69 0.52 -3.65 3.84
N PHE A 70 0.90 -4.79 4.41
CA PHE A 70 2.19 -4.92 5.07
C PHE A 70 3.23 -5.45 4.08
N MET A 71 4.35 -4.75 3.99
CA MET A 71 5.53 -5.23 3.28
C MET A 71 6.47 -5.90 4.28
N LEU A 72 6.67 -7.20 4.13
CA LEU A 72 7.63 -7.97 4.93
C LEU A 72 8.75 -8.54 4.06
N SER A 73 9.91 -8.79 4.66
CA SER A 73 11.05 -9.47 4.03
C SER A 73 11.61 -10.56 4.93
N LYS A 74 12.19 -11.61 4.34
CA LYS A 74 12.95 -12.66 5.05
C LYS A 74 14.36 -12.24 5.47
N GLN A 75 14.89 -11.17 4.90
CA GLN A 75 16.27 -10.70 5.12
C GLN A 75 16.36 -9.16 5.12
N PRO A 76 17.36 -8.57 5.77
CA PRO A 76 17.51 -7.11 5.83
C PRO A 76 17.83 -6.50 4.46
N GLN A 77 18.56 -7.21 3.60
CA GLN A 77 18.84 -6.84 2.22
C GLN A 77 18.00 -7.71 1.28
N TYR A 78 17.10 -7.10 0.54
CA TYR A 78 16.15 -7.79 -0.33
C TYR A 78 15.99 -6.98 -1.62
N TYR A 79 15.46 -7.63 -2.67
CA TYR A 79 15.19 -6.94 -3.92
C TYR A 79 14.05 -5.92 -3.72
N TYR A 80 14.26 -4.70 -4.19
CA TYR A 80 13.24 -3.66 -4.20
C TYR A 80 13.51 -2.65 -5.32
N ASP A 81 12.69 -2.65 -6.37
CA ASP A 81 12.79 -1.67 -7.45
C ASP A 81 11.94 -0.44 -7.15
N ALA A 82 12.54 0.50 -6.41
CA ALA A 82 11.92 1.80 -6.13
C ALA A 82 11.72 2.64 -7.40
N LYS A 83 12.48 2.39 -8.47
CA LYS A 83 12.41 3.17 -9.72
C LYS A 83 11.19 2.76 -10.52
N ALA A 84 10.86 1.48 -10.55
CA ALA A 84 9.71 0.93 -11.27
C ALA A 84 8.35 1.47 -10.80
N ILE A 85 8.27 2.00 -9.57
CA ILE A 85 7.01 2.49 -8.98
C ILE A 85 7.03 3.99 -8.62
N ARG A 86 7.95 4.77 -9.18
CA ARG A 86 8.02 6.21 -8.90
C ARG A 86 6.72 6.92 -9.27
N GLU A 87 6.37 7.92 -8.48
CA GLU A 87 5.23 8.79 -8.76
C GLU A 87 5.71 10.08 -9.41
N PRO A 88 4.90 10.73 -10.26
CA PRO A 88 5.21 12.07 -10.73
C PRO A 88 5.45 13.05 -9.56
N ASN A 89 6.31 14.04 -9.80
CA ASN A 89 6.50 15.13 -8.84
C ASN A 89 5.19 15.91 -8.70
N ALA A 90 4.83 16.27 -7.46
CA ALA A 90 3.56 16.96 -7.17
C ALA A 90 3.47 18.34 -7.85
N ASP A 91 4.63 18.94 -8.12
CA ASP A 91 4.76 20.17 -8.88
C ASP A 91 6.04 20.04 -9.73
N PRO A 92 5.90 19.86 -11.06
CA PRO A 92 7.05 19.75 -11.96
C PRO A 92 7.95 21.01 -11.95
N LEU A 93 7.44 22.15 -11.48
CA LEU A 93 8.12 23.45 -11.47
C LEU A 93 8.84 23.72 -10.13
N ARG A 94 8.52 22.98 -9.05
CA ARG A 94 9.17 23.12 -7.73
C ARG A 94 10.29 22.12 -7.47
N THR A 95 10.64 21.29 -8.45
CA THR A 95 11.76 20.34 -8.39
C THR A 95 13.13 21.00 -8.19
N ASN A 96 13.24 22.32 -8.31
CA ASN A 96 14.47 23.08 -8.10
C ASN A 96 14.77 23.48 -6.66
N TYR A 97 13.93 23.15 -5.67
CA TYR A 97 14.31 23.34 -4.26
C TYR A 97 15.22 22.21 -3.78
N VAL A 98 16.43 22.17 -4.33
CA VAL A 98 17.55 21.47 -3.72
C VAL A 98 17.81 22.17 -2.38
N SER A 99 17.45 21.48 -1.31
CA SER A 99 17.98 21.71 0.02
C SER A 99 19.51 21.70 -0.04
N GLY A 100 20.14 22.87 -0.06
CA GLY A 100 21.61 22.90 -0.12
C GLY A 100 22.30 24.26 -0.21
N SER A 101 21.66 25.35 -0.64
CA SER A 101 22.38 26.61 -0.86
C SER A 101 21.91 27.76 0.03
N ARG A 102 22.33 27.74 1.29
CA ARG A 102 22.76 28.99 1.93
C ARG A 102 24.18 29.31 1.44
N SER A 103 24.34 29.58 0.14
CA SER A 103 25.57 30.14 -0.39
C SER A 103 25.48 31.65 -0.25
N ASN A 104 26.01 32.14 0.86
CA ASN A 104 26.32 33.55 1.05
C ASN A 104 27.41 33.90 0.02
N GLY A 105 27.02 34.60 -1.05
CA GLY A 105 27.92 35.16 -2.05
C GLY A 105 28.64 34.17 -2.98
N ILE A 106 29.21 34.74 -4.05
CA ILE A 106 30.20 34.21 -5.00
C ILE A 106 29.68 33.89 -6.42
N ASN A 107 30.05 34.80 -7.32
CA ASN A 107 30.33 34.75 -8.77
C ASN A 107 29.25 34.32 -9.78
N LYS A 108 28.94 35.29 -10.64
CA LYS A 108 27.95 35.31 -11.71
C LYS A 108 28.57 34.97 -13.08
N ASP A 109 29.54 34.05 -13.10
CA ASP A 109 30.30 33.67 -14.30
C ASP A 109 30.31 32.14 -14.51
N ARG A 110 29.16 31.49 -14.34
CA ARG A 110 29.01 30.07 -14.70
C ARG A 110 27.91 29.95 -15.75
N ASN A 111 28.25 29.28 -16.84
CA ASN A 111 27.39 29.06 -17.99
C ASN A 111 26.11 28.34 -17.54
N ASP A 112 24.98 29.06 -17.50
CA ASP A 112 23.69 28.55 -17.01
C ASP A 112 23.24 27.25 -17.72
N ASN A 113 23.72 27.03 -18.95
CA ASN A 113 23.42 25.84 -19.76
C ASN A 113 24.01 24.54 -19.16
N ASP A 114 25.17 24.61 -18.50
CA ASP A 114 25.86 23.43 -17.95
C ASP A 114 25.23 22.96 -16.61
N MET A 115 24.59 23.88 -15.88
CA MET A 115 23.82 23.55 -14.67
C MET A 115 22.49 22.89 -15.01
N ALA A 116 21.81 23.35 -16.06
CA ALA A 116 20.53 22.79 -16.51
C ALA A 116 20.66 21.36 -17.05
N ASP A 117 21.73 21.05 -17.81
CA ASP A 117 21.99 19.69 -18.29
C ASP A 117 22.42 18.74 -17.14
N ARG A 118 23.23 19.21 -16.19
CA ARG A 118 23.57 18.44 -14.97
C ARG A 118 22.39 18.23 -14.03
N MET A 119 21.41 19.14 -14.02
CA MET A 119 20.16 18.98 -13.26
C MET A 119 19.23 17.93 -13.87
N LYS A 120 19.20 17.76 -15.20
CA LYS A 120 18.42 16.67 -15.83
C LYS A 120 18.97 15.29 -15.48
N GLU A 121 20.28 15.17 -15.27
CA GLU A 121 20.92 13.91 -14.88
C GLU A 121 20.62 13.53 -13.41
N TYR A 122 20.38 14.51 -12.54
CA TYR A 122 20.22 14.31 -11.09
C TYR A 122 18.77 14.35 -10.57
N VAL A 123 17.78 14.71 -11.40
CA VAL A 123 16.36 14.67 -11.03
C VAL A 123 15.72 13.43 -11.66
N PRO A 124 15.80 12.24 -11.02
CA PRO A 124 15.18 11.04 -11.55
C PRO A 124 13.69 11.27 -11.73
N ASP A 125 13.18 10.93 -12.92
CA ASP A 125 11.79 11.10 -13.34
C ASP A 125 10.83 10.72 -12.20
N GLY A 126 10.17 11.73 -11.61
CA GLY A 126 9.29 11.57 -10.45
C GLY A 126 9.95 11.58 -9.05
N ARG A 127 9.27 10.97 -8.08
CA ARG A 127 9.63 10.86 -6.65
C ARG A 127 9.36 9.44 -6.15
N ASN A 128 9.89 9.10 -4.97
CA ASN A 128 9.53 7.83 -4.33
C ASN A 128 8.02 7.74 -4.05
N LYS A 129 7.45 6.56 -4.28
CA LYS A 129 6.05 6.26 -3.96
C LYS A 129 5.81 6.45 -2.46
N ARG A 130 4.75 7.17 -2.11
CA ARG A 130 4.37 7.40 -0.70
C ARG A 130 3.68 6.17 -0.13
N SER A 131 3.60 6.04 1.19
CA SER A 131 2.96 4.89 1.87
C SER A 131 1.43 4.97 1.96
N VAL A 132 0.80 6.03 1.47
CA VAL A 132 -0.67 6.13 1.40
C VAL A 132 -1.10 6.05 -0.05
N TRP A 133 -1.75 4.94 -0.42
CA TRP A 133 -2.15 4.63 -1.79
C TRP A 133 -3.66 4.79 -1.92
N THR A 134 -4.08 5.76 -2.72
CA THR A 134 -5.50 5.96 -3.02
C THR A 134 -5.86 5.14 -4.26
N VAL A 135 -6.57 4.04 -4.06
CA VAL A 135 -7.06 3.18 -5.15
C VAL A 135 -8.52 2.84 -4.87
N ASN A 136 -9.42 3.11 -5.80
CA ASN A 136 -10.83 2.79 -5.61
C ASN A 136 -11.12 1.32 -5.95
N PRO A 137 -11.94 0.62 -5.15
CA PRO A 137 -12.46 -0.70 -5.53
C PRO A 137 -13.20 -0.63 -6.86
N LYS A 138 -13.04 -1.66 -7.70
CA LYS A 138 -13.76 -1.80 -8.96
C LYS A 138 -14.88 -2.84 -8.83
N PRO A 139 -16.05 -2.62 -9.45
CA PRO A 139 -17.09 -3.64 -9.50
C PRO A 139 -16.57 -4.90 -10.19
N TYR A 140 -16.82 -6.06 -9.57
CA TYR A 140 -16.49 -7.36 -10.14
C TYR A 140 -17.78 -8.16 -10.35
N LYS A 141 -17.95 -8.74 -11.54
CA LYS A 141 -19.17 -9.47 -11.93
C LYS A 141 -19.21 -10.93 -11.48
N GLY A 142 -18.09 -11.48 -11.01
CA GLY A 142 -18.01 -12.85 -10.50
C GLY A 142 -18.47 -12.98 -9.04
N SER A 143 -18.42 -14.20 -8.52
CA SER A 143 -18.88 -14.53 -7.16
C SER A 143 -17.89 -14.18 -6.04
N HIS A 144 -16.69 -13.72 -6.38
CA HIS A 144 -15.68 -13.38 -5.38
C HIS A 144 -15.97 -12.01 -4.74
N PHE A 145 -16.23 -11.99 -3.43
CA PHE A 145 -16.64 -10.79 -2.71
C PHE A 145 -15.49 -9.83 -2.39
N ALA A 146 -14.24 -10.31 -2.41
CA ALA A 146 -13.06 -9.56 -1.98
C ALA A 146 -12.05 -9.40 -3.14
N VAL A 147 -12.50 -8.83 -4.26
CA VAL A 147 -11.61 -8.55 -5.39
C VAL A 147 -10.84 -7.27 -5.15
N TRP A 148 -9.51 -7.37 -5.20
CA TRP A 148 -8.62 -6.23 -5.13
C TRP A 148 -8.42 -5.67 -6.55
N PRO A 149 -8.33 -4.34 -6.75
CA PRO A 149 -8.00 -3.76 -8.05
C PRO A 149 -6.59 -4.12 -8.50
N VAL A 150 -6.37 -4.33 -9.79
CA VAL A 150 -5.04 -4.63 -10.35
C VAL A 150 -4.05 -3.49 -10.04
N GLU A 151 -4.51 -2.24 -10.09
CA GLU A 151 -3.70 -1.05 -9.80
C GLU A 151 -3.12 -1.02 -8.38
N LEU A 152 -3.72 -1.78 -7.46
CA LEU A 152 -3.21 -1.92 -6.10
C LEU A 152 -2.06 -2.92 -6.04
N ILE A 153 -2.15 -4.00 -6.83
CA ILE A 153 -1.21 -5.14 -6.80
C ILE A 153 0.00 -4.90 -7.71
N GLU A 154 -0.20 -4.27 -8.87
CA GLU A 154 0.84 -3.90 -9.84
C GLU A 154 2.11 -3.28 -9.21
N PRO A 155 2.03 -2.23 -8.37
CA PRO A 155 3.23 -1.68 -7.72
C PRO A 155 3.91 -2.67 -6.76
N MET A 156 3.18 -3.64 -6.21
CA MET A 156 3.77 -4.68 -5.35
C MET A 156 4.62 -5.65 -6.18
N ILE A 157 4.13 -6.04 -7.36
CA ILE A 157 4.86 -6.92 -8.29
C ILE A 157 6.08 -6.19 -8.85
N LEU A 158 5.89 -4.97 -9.38
CA LEU A 158 6.96 -4.19 -10.01
C LEU A 158 8.10 -3.86 -9.03
N ALA A 159 7.76 -3.49 -7.79
CA ALA A 159 8.78 -3.21 -6.79
C ALA A 159 9.38 -4.47 -6.16
N GLY A 160 8.59 -5.53 -6.01
CA GLY A 160 8.95 -6.71 -5.21
C GLY A 160 9.56 -7.88 -5.99
N SER A 161 9.48 -7.88 -7.32
CA SER A 161 9.92 -9.00 -8.17
C SER A 161 10.61 -8.56 -9.46
N LYS A 162 11.40 -9.46 -10.04
CA LYS A 162 11.98 -9.33 -11.38
C LYS A 162 11.14 -10.10 -12.39
N VAL A 163 11.29 -9.74 -13.66
CA VAL A 163 10.76 -10.56 -14.78
C VAL A 163 11.32 -11.98 -14.67
N GLY A 164 10.43 -12.97 -14.79
CA GLY A 164 10.76 -14.38 -14.62
C GLY A 164 10.76 -14.88 -13.17
N ASP A 165 10.66 -14.01 -12.16
CA ASP A 165 10.46 -14.45 -10.78
C ASP A 165 9.09 -15.15 -10.64
N THR A 166 8.99 -15.96 -9.59
CA THR A 166 7.77 -16.67 -9.22
C THR A 166 7.03 -15.90 -8.13
N VAL A 167 5.75 -15.61 -8.36
CA VAL A 167 4.82 -14.98 -7.43
C VAL A 167 3.93 -16.06 -6.80
N LEU A 168 3.72 -15.99 -5.48
CA LEU A 168 2.87 -16.93 -4.75
C LEU A 168 1.70 -16.20 -4.09
N ASP A 169 0.48 -16.67 -4.36
CA ASP A 169 -0.74 -16.25 -3.68
C ASP A 169 -1.59 -17.48 -3.31
N PRO A 170 -1.53 -17.97 -2.06
CA PRO A 170 -2.30 -19.14 -1.63
C PRO A 170 -3.79 -18.81 -1.36
N PHE A 171 -4.19 -17.53 -1.51
CA PHE A 171 -5.55 -17.04 -1.31
C PHE A 171 -6.08 -16.36 -2.57
N MET A 172 -5.76 -16.93 -3.73
CA MET A 172 -5.84 -16.30 -5.04
C MET A 172 -7.21 -15.71 -5.40
N GLY A 173 -8.31 -16.22 -4.82
CA GLY A 173 -9.63 -15.61 -4.95
C GLY A 173 -10.08 -15.43 -6.40
N SER A 174 -10.25 -14.18 -6.83
CA SER A 174 -10.60 -13.83 -8.22
C SER A 174 -9.45 -13.90 -9.23
N GLY A 175 -8.22 -14.20 -8.78
CA GLY A 175 -7.04 -14.30 -9.64
C GLY A 175 -6.34 -12.99 -9.97
N THR A 176 -6.64 -11.89 -9.27
CA THR A 176 -6.04 -10.56 -9.55
C THR A 176 -4.51 -10.60 -9.47
N SER A 177 -3.95 -11.28 -8.46
CA SER A 177 -2.49 -11.40 -8.28
C SER A 177 -1.81 -12.13 -9.44
N ALA A 178 -2.40 -13.24 -9.88
CA ALA A 178 -1.90 -13.99 -11.04
C ALA A 178 -1.99 -13.16 -12.33
N TYR A 179 -3.11 -12.46 -12.53
CA TYR A 179 -3.25 -11.56 -13.68
C TYR A 179 -2.18 -10.46 -13.69
N ALA A 180 -1.95 -9.80 -12.55
CA ALA A 180 -0.91 -8.79 -12.41
C ALA A 180 0.50 -9.35 -12.68
N ALA A 181 0.82 -10.54 -12.16
CA ALA A 181 2.10 -11.20 -12.42
C ALA A 181 2.31 -11.48 -13.92
N LEU A 182 1.29 -12.02 -14.61
CA LEU A 182 1.37 -12.38 -16.02
C LEU A 182 1.63 -11.17 -16.94
N ILE A 183 0.93 -10.04 -16.71
CA ILE A 183 1.08 -8.86 -17.56
C ILE A 183 2.45 -8.16 -17.38
N HIS A 184 3.15 -8.43 -16.28
CA HIS A 184 4.49 -7.90 -16.00
C HIS A 184 5.61 -8.93 -16.21
N GLY A 185 5.33 -10.06 -16.88
CA GLY A 185 6.33 -11.06 -17.23
C GLY A 185 6.83 -11.92 -16.07
N GLY A 186 6.10 -11.95 -14.95
CA GLY A 186 6.29 -12.92 -13.87
C GLY A 186 5.61 -14.26 -14.16
N SER A 187 5.95 -15.27 -13.37
CA SER A 187 5.25 -16.56 -13.34
C SER A 187 4.48 -16.72 -12.03
N ILE A 188 3.34 -17.40 -12.05
CA ILE A 188 2.59 -17.75 -10.83
C ILE A 188 3.00 -19.16 -10.39
N TRP A 189 3.30 -19.36 -9.10
CA TRP A 189 3.42 -20.70 -8.54
C TRP A 189 2.02 -21.25 -8.27
N ASP A 190 1.64 -22.30 -8.97
CA ASP A 190 0.42 -23.06 -8.70
C ASP A 190 0.81 -24.40 -8.07
N VAL A 191 0.17 -24.73 -6.95
CA VAL A 191 0.33 -26.00 -6.25
C VAL A 191 -0.66 -27.01 -6.83
N ASN A 192 -0.40 -27.48 -8.05
CA ASN A 192 -1.03 -28.70 -8.55
C ASN A 192 -0.15 -29.91 -8.26
#